data_AF-A0A7C5DYB6-F1
#
_entry.id   AF-A0A7C5DYB6-F1
#
_cell.length_a   1.000
_cell.length_b   1.000
_cell.length_c   1.000
_cell.angle_alpha   90.00
_cell.angle_beta   90.00
_cell.angle_gamma   90.00
#
_symmetry.space_group_name_H-M   'P 1'
#
loop_
_entity.id
_entity.type
_entity.pdbx_description
1 polymer ?
#
loop_
_entity_poly.entity_id
_entity_poly.type
_entity_poly.pdbx_seq_one_letter_code
_entity_poly.pdbx_strand_id
1 'polypeptide(L)'
;MNASLKHKLEYSMFCGAKAVLEIFPRKAVFLMGPILGFLLFVLDKKHRRLAYSNLTTAFGNKLSHSTKKKIIKASFAHFCQVFLDFIR
;
A
#
# COMPACT_ATOMS: atom_id res chain seq x y z
N MET A 1 8.90 22.15 -22.64
CA MET A 1 9.61 20.94 -22.16
C MET A 1 8.75 19.73 -22.53
N ASN A 2 9.05 19.06 -23.64
CA ASN A 2 8.22 17.93 -24.10
C ASN A 2 8.39 16.76 -23.12
N ALA A 3 7.33 16.42 -22.40
CA ALA A 3 7.30 15.23 -21.57
C ALA A 3 7.61 14.01 -22.46
N SER A 4 8.65 13.25 -22.09
CA SER A 4 8.99 11.98 -22.72
C SER A 4 7.74 11.09 -22.83
N LEU A 5 7.65 10.28 -23.89
CA LEU A 5 6.55 9.33 -24.10
C LEU A 5 6.28 8.48 -22.84
N LYS A 6 7.34 8.12 -22.11
CA LYS A 6 7.28 7.43 -20.82
C LYS A 6 6.42 8.20 -19.80
N HIS A 7 6.66 9.49 -19.62
CA HIS A 7 5.92 10.31 -18.66
C HIS A 7 4.46 10.49 -19.07
N LYS A 8 4.17 10.63 -20.36
CA LYS A 8 2.79 10.68 -20.84
C LYS A 8 2.06 9.38 -20.55
N LEU A 9 2.74 8.24 -20.72
CA LEU A 9 2.19 6.93 -20.42
C LEU A 9 1.98 6.72 -18.91
N GLU A 10 2.97 7.06 -18.07
CA GLU A 10 2.86 7.04 -16.60
C GLU A 10 1.68 7.88 -16.11
N TYR A 11 1.56 9.11 -16.63
CA TYR A 11 0.46 10.01 -16.30
C TYR A 11 -0.90 9.47 -16.77
N SER A 12 -0.98 8.91 -17.98
CA SER A 12 -2.20 8.29 -18.47
C SER A 12 -2.63 7.10 -17.63
N MET A 13 -1.69 6.25 -17.19
CA MET A 13 -1.98 5.14 -16.29
C MET A 13 -2.50 5.64 -14.93
N PHE A 14 -1.88 6.69 -14.39
CA PHE A 14 -2.33 7.30 -13.14
C PHE A 14 -3.75 7.87 -13.25
N CYS A 15 -4.03 8.66 -14.29
CA CYS A 15 -5.36 9.21 -14.54
C CYS A 15 -6.41 8.10 -14.73
N GLY A 16 -6.05 7.02 -15.43
CA GLY A 16 -6.92 5.85 -15.57
C GLY A 16 -7.23 5.19 -14.23
N ALA A 17 -6.22 4.97 -13.38
CA ALA A 17 -6.41 4.42 -12.04
C ALA A 17 -7.30 5.32 -11.16
N LYS A 18 -7.08 6.64 -11.20
CA LYS A 18 -7.91 7.63 -10.50
C LYS A 18 -9.37 7.58 -10.95
N ALA A 19 -9.61 7.61 -12.26
CA ALA A 19 -10.96 7.54 -12.82
C ALA A 19 -11.66 6.25 -12.42
N VAL A 20 -10.95 5.10 -12.44
CA VAL A 20 -11.50 3.83 -11.95
C VAL A 20 -11.89 3.93 -10.47
N LEU A 21 -11.05 4.51 -9.62
CA LEU A 21 -11.37 4.68 -8.19
C LEU A 21 -12.58 5.59 -8.00
N GLU A 22 -12.70 6.69 -8.74
CA GLU A 22 -13.83 7.63 -8.64
C GLU A 22 -15.20 6.98 -8.93
N ILE A 23 -15.26 5.99 -9.84
CA ILE A 23 -16.48 5.26 -10.19
C ILE A 23 -17.07 4.51 -8.98
N PHE A 24 -16.21 3.96 -8.11
CA PHE A 24 -16.69 3.21 -6.96
C PHE A 24 -17.24 4.12 -5.86
N PRO A 25 -18.23 3.70 -5.06
CA PRO A 25 -18.64 4.44 -3.88
C PRO A 25 -17.55 4.42 -2.80
N ARG A 26 -17.54 5.42 -1.90
CA ARG A 26 -16.54 5.54 -0.82
C ARG A 26 -16.41 4.26 0.02
N LYS A 27 -17.53 3.58 0.30
CA LYS A 27 -17.56 2.31 1.03
C LYS A 27 -16.80 1.19 0.32
N ALA A 28 -16.86 1.13 -1.02
CA ALA A 28 -16.15 0.12 -1.79
C ALA A 28 -14.63 0.36 -1.76
N VAL A 29 -14.18 1.61 -1.95
CA VAL A 29 -12.75 1.95 -1.84
C VAL A 29 -12.19 1.66 -0.45
N PHE A 30 -12.99 1.89 0.60
CA PHE A 30 -12.63 1.52 1.98
C PHE A 30 -12.40 0.00 2.16
N LEU A 31 -13.13 -0.84 1.43
CA LEU A 31 -12.92 -2.30 1.48
C LEU A 31 -11.73 -2.74 0.61
N MET A 32 -11.39 -1.98 -0.44
CA MET A 32 -10.26 -2.28 -1.32
C MET A 32 -8.90 -2.12 -0.62
N GLY A 33 -8.76 -1.14 0.28
CA GLY A 33 -7.50 -0.88 0.99
C GLY A 33 -6.94 -2.10 1.74
N PRO A 34 -7.72 -2.74 2.63
CA PRO A 34 -7.28 -3.96 3.32
C PRO A 34 -6.98 -5.14 2.38
N ILE A 35 -7.76 -5.31 1.30
CA ILE A 35 -7.54 -6.37 0.30
C ILE A 35 -6.20 -6.14 -0.40
N LEU A 36 -5.96 -4.92 -0.88
CA LEU A 36 -4.71 -4.56 -1.55
C LEU A 36 -3.53 -4.66 -0.57
N GLY A 37 -3.69 -4.22 0.66
CA GLY A 37 -2.68 -4.36 1.71
C GLY A 37 -2.33 -5.81 2.00
N PHE A 38 -3.31 -6.71 2.02
CA PHE A 38 -3.06 -8.15 2.14
C PHE A 38 -2.29 -8.69 0.92
N LEU A 39 -2.69 -8.33 -0.30
CA LEU A 39 -2.00 -8.75 -1.53
C LEU A 39 -0.54 -8.27 -1.52
N LEU A 40 -0.29 -7.01 -1.22
CA LEU A 40 1.07 -6.47 -1.10
C LEU A 40 1.85 -7.13 0.03
N PHE A 41 1.21 -7.39 1.19
CA PHE A 41 1.88 -8.12 2.26
C PHE A 41 2.34 -9.50 1.82
N VAL A 42 1.60 -10.21 0.94
CA VAL A 42 1.99 -11.54 0.45
C VAL A 42 3.06 -11.43 -0.63
N LEU A 43 2.83 -10.60 -1.64
CA LEU A 43 3.65 -10.52 -2.86
C LEU A 43 4.95 -9.75 -2.64
N ASP A 44 4.92 -8.67 -1.87
CA ASP A 44 6.06 -7.77 -1.67
C ASP A 44 6.99 -8.26 -0.56
N LYS A 45 7.81 -9.25 -0.92
CA LYS A 45 8.80 -9.84 0.00
C LYS A 45 9.82 -8.82 0.48
N LYS A 46 10.21 -7.86 -0.37
CA LYS A 46 11.24 -6.86 -0.08
C LYS A 46 10.77 -5.93 1.03
N HIS A 47 9.63 -5.26 0.84
CA HIS A 47 9.11 -4.32 1.82
C HIS A 47 8.62 -5.01 3.08
N ARG A 48 8.09 -6.24 2.98
CA ARG A 48 7.77 -7.05 4.16
C ARG A 48 9.01 -7.29 5.02
N ARG A 49 10.16 -7.65 4.42
CA ARG A 49 11.43 -7.82 5.14
C ARG A 49 11.91 -6.52 5.79
N LEU A 50 11.80 -5.39 5.09
CA LEU A 50 12.13 -4.07 5.64
C LEU A 50 11.24 -3.75 6.85
N ALA A 51 9.94 -4.00 6.78
CA ALA A 51 9.03 -3.76 7.90
C ALA A 51 9.39 -4.60 9.14
N TYR A 52 9.79 -5.87 8.98
CA TYR A 52 10.32 -6.67 10.08
C TYR A 52 11.63 -6.10 10.64
N SER A 53 12.53 -5.62 9.77
CA SER A 53 13.77 -4.98 10.18
C SER A 53 13.51 -3.71 10.99
N ASN A 54 12.57 -2.87 10.54
CA ASN A 54 12.19 -1.64 11.23
C ASN A 54 11.64 -1.95 12.63
N LEU A 55 10.70 -2.89 12.75
CA LEU A 55 10.16 -3.28 14.06
C LEU A 55 11.21 -3.93 14.96
N THR A 56 12.16 -4.68 14.40
CA THR A 56 13.23 -5.29 15.18
C THR A 56 14.25 -4.24 15.64
N THR A 57 14.53 -3.24 14.83
CA THR A 57 15.40 -2.12 15.19
C THR A 57 14.76 -1.26 16.27
N ALA A 58 13.48 -0.92 16.13
CA ALA A 58 12.77 -0.05 17.07
C ALA A 58 12.43 -0.72 18.41
N PHE A 59 12.05 -2.00 18.38
CA PHE A 59 11.53 -2.70 19.56
C PHE A 59 12.43 -3.84 20.07
N GLY A 60 13.50 -4.19 19.35
CA GLY A 60 14.37 -5.32 19.69
C GLY A 60 13.58 -6.61 19.88
N ASN A 61 13.76 -7.23 21.03
CA ASN A 61 13.11 -8.47 21.46
C ASN A 61 11.84 -8.25 22.30
N LYS A 62 11.40 -6.99 22.50
CA LYS A 62 10.20 -6.67 23.30
C LYS A 62 8.91 -7.19 22.67
N LEU A 63 8.89 -7.37 21.35
CA LEU A 63 7.74 -7.86 20.61
C LEU A 63 8.01 -9.25 20.03
N SER A 64 7.08 -10.17 20.26
CA SER A 64 7.11 -11.49 19.62
C SER A 64 6.94 -11.38 18.10
N HIS A 65 7.42 -12.39 17.36
CA HIS A 65 7.27 -12.46 15.91
C HIS A 65 5.80 -12.38 15.45
N SER A 66 4.88 -13.01 16.19
CA SER A 66 3.44 -12.96 15.90
C SER A 66 2.90 -11.53 16.01
N THR A 67 3.30 -10.79 17.05
CA THR A 67 2.89 -9.40 17.25
C THR A 67 3.47 -8.49 16.18
N LYS A 68 4.77 -8.64 15.84
CA LYS A 68 5.38 -7.92 14.72
C LYS A 68 4.62 -8.18 13.41
N LYS A 69 4.28 -9.44 13.12
CA LYS A 69 3.50 -9.82 11.92
C LYS A 69 2.13 -9.15 11.88
N LYS A 70 1.42 -9.08 13.00
CA LYS A 70 0.12 -8.39 13.11
C LYS A 70 0.26 -6.89 12.79
N ILE A 71 1.24 -6.23 13.41
CA ILE A 71 1.52 -4.81 13.16
C ILE A 71 1.84 -4.58 11.69
N ILE A 72 2.74 -5.37 11.09
CA ILE A 72 3.11 -5.20 9.67
C ILE A 72 1.90 -5.39 8.75
N LYS A 73 1.07 -6.41 8.97
CA LYS A 73 -0.16 -6.59 8.17
C LYS A 73 -1.09 -5.38 8.28
N ALA A 74 -1.28 -4.85 9.50
CA ALA A 74 -2.08 -3.65 9.72
C ALA A 74 -1.46 -2.42 9.03
N SER A 75 -0.14 -2.26 9.08
CA SER A 75 0.58 -1.18 8.40
C SER A 75 0.41 -1.24 6.88
N PHE A 76 0.49 -2.43 6.27
CA PHE A 76 0.25 -2.60 4.82
C PHE A 76 -1.20 -2.27 4.45
N ALA A 77 -2.19 -2.75 5.22
CA ALA A 77 -3.60 -2.41 5.01
C ALA A 77 -3.85 -0.90 5.11
N HIS A 78 -3.32 -0.26 6.16
CA HIS A 78 -3.46 1.17 6.38
C HIS A 78 -2.76 1.99 5.29
N PHE A 79 -1.54 1.61 4.90
CA PHE A 79 -0.81 2.28 3.82
C PHE A 79 -1.61 2.25 2.51
N CYS A 80 -2.15 1.10 2.13
CA CYS A 80 -2.98 0.98 0.94
C CYS A 80 -4.27 1.79 1.06
N GLN A 81 -4.93 1.80 2.22
CA GLN A 81 -6.13 2.60 2.42
C GLN A 81 -5.84 4.09 2.23
N VAL A 82 -4.79 4.61 2.88
CA VAL A 82 -4.38 6.01 2.75
C VAL A 82 -3.97 6.33 1.31
N PHE A 83 -3.26 5.42 0.63
CA PHE A 83 -2.85 5.62 -0.75
C PHE A 83 -4.04 5.71 -1.71
N LEU A 84 -5.02 4.81 -1.57
CA LEU A 84 -6.25 4.85 -2.38
C LEU A 84 -7.06 6.12 -2.08
N ASP A 85 -7.13 6.52 -0.81
CA ASP A 85 -7.82 7.75 -0.41
C ASP A 85 -7.11 9.02 -0.88
N PHE A 86 -5.78 8.98 -1.04
CA PHE A 86 -4.99 10.10 -1.56
C PHE A 86 -5.12 10.27 -3.08
N ILE A 87 -5.26 9.16 -3.81
CA ILE A 87 -5.40 9.19 -5.28
C ILE A 87 -6.81 9.60 -5.69
N ARG A 88 -7.81 9.20 -4.91
CA ARG A 88 -9.22 9.45 -5.21
C ARG A 88 -9.56 10.93 -5.19
#